data_AF-A0A496X477-F1
#
_entry.id   AF-A0A496X477-F1
#
_cell.length_a   1.000
_cell.length_b   1.000
_cell.length_c   1.000
_cell.angle_alpha   90.00
_cell.angle_beta   90.00
_cell.angle_gamma   90.00
#
_symmetry.space_group_name_H-M   'P 1'
#
loop_
_entity.id
_entity.type
_entity.pdbx_description
1 polymer ?
#
loop_
_entity_poly.entity_id
_entity_poly.type
_entity_poly.pdbx_seq_one_letter_code
_entity_poly.pdbx_strand_id
1 'polypeptide(L)'
;MSPEIEQFLSGMKKTIEEVVMPNLTDRFAQEQAGIVAATLGFLSTIQDKVFHYELFENQEYKRILQDVLTTLDADAEKNDAICVVVENVNKHFLHDNPAEQTAFRPYPFIRGSNENMKEFLCEFIQLQPDMPTQVRKDFEALLKPFFKSIETRERSWVKGLGFDPEAEQQADIGDLLYENEYLRGTKPQ
;
A
#
# COMPACT_ATOMS: atom_id res chain seq x y z
N MET A 1 0.97 -10.57 -30.06
CA MET A 1 1.05 -9.58 -28.97
C MET A 1 -0.26 -9.66 -28.23
N SER A 2 -0.25 -10.04 -26.96
CA SER A 2 -1.44 -9.94 -26.11
C SER A 2 -1.62 -8.45 -25.76
N PRO A 3 -2.82 -7.87 -25.93
CA PRO A 3 -3.04 -6.48 -25.53
C PRO A 3 -2.76 -6.32 -24.04
N GLU A 4 -2.13 -5.21 -23.68
CA GLU A 4 -1.95 -4.84 -22.29
C GLU A 4 -3.33 -4.64 -21.64
N ILE A 5 -3.46 -4.96 -20.35
CA ILE A 5 -4.76 -4.94 -19.67
C ILE A 5 -5.38 -3.54 -19.74
N GLU A 6 -4.57 -2.47 -19.72
CA GLU A 6 -5.03 -1.09 -19.93
C GLU A 6 -5.70 -0.88 -21.29
N GLN A 7 -5.08 -1.37 -22.37
CA GLN A 7 -5.65 -1.29 -23.72
C GLN A 7 -6.95 -2.10 -23.81
N PHE A 8 -7.00 -3.25 -23.14
CA PHE A 8 -8.20 -4.09 -23.08
C PHE A 8 -9.35 -3.39 -22.34
N LEU A 9 -9.11 -2.88 -21.14
CA LEU A 9 -10.10 -2.15 -20.33
C LEU A 9 -10.56 -0.87 -21.02
N SER A 10 -9.64 -0.10 -21.62
CA SER A 10 -9.97 1.09 -22.40
C SER A 10 -10.83 0.76 -23.62
N GLY A 11 -10.54 -0.35 -24.32
CA GLY A 11 -11.34 -0.81 -25.46
C GLY A 11 -12.76 -1.22 -25.05
N MET A 12 -12.91 -1.93 -23.93
CA MET A 12 -14.21 -2.29 -23.39
C MET A 12 -15.02 -1.06 -22.98
N LYS A 13 -14.40 -0.13 -22.23
CA LYS A 13 -15.05 1.12 -21.81
C LYS A 13 -15.58 1.90 -23.01
N LYS A 14 -14.72 2.10 -24.01
CA LYS A 14 -15.08 2.79 -25.27
C LYS A 14 -16.25 2.12 -25.98
N THR A 15 -16.27 0.80 -26.03
CA THR A 15 -17.38 0.03 -26.62
C THR A 15 -18.69 0.25 -25.87
N ILE A 16 -18.65 0.29 -24.54
CA ILE A 16 -19.85 0.57 -23.74
C ILE A 16 -20.36 1.99 -24.00
N GLU A 17 -19.47 2.99 -23.96
CA GLU A 17 -19.84 4.41 -24.10
C GLU A 17 -20.28 4.79 -25.51
N GLU A 18 -19.59 4.30 -26.54
CA GLU A 18 -19.80 4.73 -27.93
C GLU A 18 -20.74 3.82 -28.72
N VAL A 19 -20.88 2.54 -28.32
CA VAL A 19 -21.68 1.56 -29.07
C VAL A 19 -22.87 1.06 -28.26
N VAL A 20 -22.68 0.63 -27.02
CA VAL A 20 -23.78 0.01 -26.26
C VAL A 20 -24.76 1.07 -25.75
N MET A 21 -24.29 2.04 -24.95
CA MET A 21 -25.14 3.06 -24.32
C MET A 21 -26.03 3.82 -25.31
N PRO A 22 -25.54 4.27 -26.49
CA PRO A 22 -26.38 5.00 -27.45
C PRO A 22 -27.49 4.15 -28.07
N ASN A 23 -27.34 2.81 -28.07
CA ASN A 23 -28.32 1.87 -28.62
C ASN A 23 -29.29 1.31 -27.56
N LEU A 24 -29.10 1.64 -26.28
CA LEU A 24 -30.04 1.27 -25.22
C LEU A 24 -31.20 2.27 -25.18
N THR A 25 -32.42 1.76 -25.13
CA THR A 25 -33.66 2.57 -25.03
C THR A 25 -34.25 2.57 -23.62
N ASP A 26 -33.92 1.58 -22.81
CA ASP A 26 -34.33 1.47 -21.42
C ASP A 26 -33.42 2.29 -20.51
N ARG A 27 -34.01 3.14 -19.66
CA ARG A 27 -33.27 4.04 -18.77
C ARG A 27 -32.46 3.28 -17.73
N PHE A 28 -33.02 2.21 -17.16
CA PHE A 28 -32.30 1.41 -16.19
C PHE A 28 -31.08 0.73 -16.84
N ALA A 29 -31.22 0.18 -18.04
CA ALA A 29 -30.12 -0.38 -18.80
C ALA A 29 -29.03 0.65 -19.12
N GLN A 30 -29.40 1.90 -19.48
CA GLN A 30 -28.44 2.99 -19.67
C GLN A 30 -27.67 3.32 -18.38
N GLU A 31 -28.35 3.39 -17.24
CA GLU A 31 -27.72 3.62 -15.94
C GLU A 31 -26.75 2.48 -15.58
N GLN A 32 -27.15 1.21 -15.77
CA GLN A 32 -26.26 0.06 -15.54
C GLN A 32 -25.04 0.06 -16.48
N ALA A 33 -25.24 0.37 -17.77
CA ALA A 33 -24.14 0.50 -18.72
C ALA A 33 -23.17 1.63 -18.34
N GLY A 34 -23.70 2.76 -17.84
CA GLY A 34 -22.89 3.84 -17.29
C GLY A 34 -22.05 3.41 -16.09
N ILE A 35 -22.62 2.62 -15.17
CA ILE A 35 -21.90 2.05 -14.02
C ILE A 35 -20.77 1.12 -14.49
N VAL A 36 -21.03 0.26 -15.49
CA VAL A 36 -20.01 -0.62 -16.06
C VAL A 36 -18.87 0.17 -16.70
N ALA A 37 -19.18 1.20 -17.50
CA ALA A 37 -18.16 2.07 -18.11
C ALA A 37 -17.32 2.80 -17.05
N ALA A 38 -17.95 3.33 -16.01
CA ALA A 38 -17.27 3.97 -14.89
C ALA A 38 -16.34 2.98 -14.16
N THR A 39 -16.82 1.77 -13.91
CA THR A 39 -16.02 0.70 -13.26
C THR A 39 -14.82 0.30 -14.09
N LEU A 40 -14.97 0.16 -15.41
CA LEU A 40 -13.85 -0.13 -16.31
C LEU A 40 -12.82 1.01 -16.31
N GLY A 41 -13.25 2.27 -16.32
CA GLY A 41 -12.37 3.42 -16.21
C GLY A 41 -11.62 3.48 -14.87
N PHE A 42 -12.29 3.12 -13.78
CA PHE A 42 -11.66 2.98 -12.47
C PHE A 42 -10.59 1.87 -12.48
N LEU A 43 -10.92 0.67 -12.97
CA LEU A 43 -9.97 -0.45 -13.08
C LEU A 43 -8.74 -0.08 -13.90
N SER A 44 -8.89 0.62 -15.03
CA SER A 44 -7.76 1.13 -15.82
C SER A 44 -6.85 2.04 -15.00
N THR A 45 -7.43 2.85 -14.12
CA THR A 45 -6.68 3.79 -13.27
C THR A 45 -5.93 3.10 -12.15
N ILE A 46 -6.43 1.99 -11.60
CA ILE A 46 -5.88 1.38 -10.39
C ILE A 46 -5.00 0.15 -10.62
N GLN A 47 -5.21 -0.58 -11.73
CA GLN A 47 -4.60 -1.91 -11.92
C GLN A 47 -3.07 -1.91 -11.89
N ASP A 48 -2.45 -0.89 -12.48
CA ASP A 48 -1.01 -0.70 -12.58
C ASP A 48 -0.43 -0.22 -11.25
N LYS A 49 -1.26 0.42 -10.43
CA LYS A 49 -0.89 0.98 -9.15
C LYS A 49 -0.95 -0.05 -8.02
N VAL A 50 -1.65 -1.18 -8.19
CA VAL A 50 -1.74 -2.24 -7.16
C VAL A 50 -0.34 -2.78 -6.84
N PHE A 51 0.42 -3.13 -7.88
CA PHE A 51 1.78 -3.64 -7.71
C PHE A 51 2.71 -2.57 -7.11
N HIS A 52 2.62 -1.34 -7.60
CA HIS A 52 3.42 -0.22 -7.11
C HIS A 52 3.08 0.17 -5.66
N TYR A 53 1.81 0.02 -5.26
CA TYR A 53 1.38 0.20 -3.89
C TYR A 53 2.03 -0.81 -2.97
N GLU A 54 1.95 -2.10 -3.30
CA GLU A 54 2.58 -3.17 -2.51
C GLU A 54 4.10 -3.00 -2.44
N LEU A 55 4.75 -2.55 -3.52
CA LEU A 55 6.18 -2.23 -3.52
C LEU A 55 6.52 -1.06 -2.60
N PHE A 56 5.75 0.02 -2.67
CA PHE A 56 5.95 1.19 -1.83
C PHE A 56 5.72 0.84 -0.35
N GLU A 57 4.63 0.13 -0.08
CA GLU A 57 4.28 -0.35 1.25
C GLU A 57 5.36 -1.28 1.83
N ASN A 58 5.93 -2.18 1.01
CA ASN A 58 7.04 -3.04 1.42
C ASN A 58 8.26 -2.25 1.90
N GLN A 59 8.63 -1.20 1.17
CA GLN A 59 9.76 -0.34 1.52
C GLN A 59 9.51 0.43 2.82
N GLU A 60 8.30 0.94 3.00
CA GLU A 60 7.90 1.65 4.21
C GLU A 60 7.89 0.69 5.42
N TYR A 61 7.38 -0.53 5.27
CA TYR A 61 7.41 -1.54 6.34
C TYR A 61 8.82 -1.99 6.72
N LYS A 62 9.69 -2.19 5.72
CA LYS A 62 11.11 -2.47 5.98
C LYS A 62 11.75 -1.36 6.79
N ARG A 63 11.54 -0.10 6.39
CA ARG A 63 12.11 1.06 7.06
C ARG A 63 11.60 1.20 8.49
N ILE A 64 10.27 1.17 8.71
CA ILE A 64 9.71 1.33 10.05
C ILE A 64 10.15 0.20 10.97
N LEU A 65 10.24 -1.04 10.49
CA LEU A 65 10.74 -2.15 11.30
C LEU A 65 12.23 -1.98 11.63
N GLN A 66 13.07 -1.52 10.71
CA GLN A 66 14.47 -1.19 11.01
C GLN A 66 14.60 -0.07 12.06
N ASP A 67 13.77 0.97 11.98
CA ASP A 67 13.77 2.08 12.94
C ASP A 67 13.29 1.61 14.32
N VAL A 68 12.29 0.71 14.37
CA VAL A 68 11.82 0.06 15.60
C VAL A 68 12.92 -0.80 16.20
N LEU A 69 13.58 -1.65 15.41
CA LEU A 69 14.70 -2.48 15.88
C LEU A 69 15.82 -1.62 16.47
N THR A 70 16.16 -0.51 15.82
CA THR A 70 17.19 0.43 16.30
C THR A 70 16.79 1.06 17.63
N THR A 71 15.51 1.45 17.77
CA THR A 71 14.95 2.02 19.00
C THR A 71 15.01 1.01 20.15
N LEU A 72 14.70 -0.25 19.87
CA LEU A 72 14.75 -1.33 20.86
C LEU A 72 16.19 -1.69 21.24
N ASP A 73 17.15 -1.61 20.31
CA ASP A 73 18.55 -1.98 20.57
C ASP A 73 19.30 -1.03 21.51
N ALA A 74 18.80 0.19 21.67
CA ALA A 74 19.30 1.14 22.66
C ALA A 74 19.02 0.71 24.12
N ASP A 75 18.26 -0.36 24.33
CA ASP A 75 17.88 -0.87 25.64
C ASP A 75 18.52 -2.23 25.94
N ALA A 76 19.20 -2.32 27.09
CA ALA A 76 19.94 -3.50 27.53
C ALA A 76 19.05 -4.55 28.22
N GLU A 77 17.84 -4.19 28.64
CA GLU A 77 16.90 -5.08 29.36
C GLU A 77 15.61 -5.29 28.55
N LYS A 78 15.75 -5.93 27.38
CA LYS A 78 14.59 -6.32 26.57
C LYS A 78 13.81 -7.45 27.25
N ASN A 79 12.48 -7.31 27.32
CA ASN A 79 11.56 -8.39 27.69
C ASN A 79 11.70 -9.58 26.71
N ASP A 80 11.68 -10.82 27.22
CA ASP A 80 11.75 -12.05 26.43
C ASP A 80 10.76 -12.07 25.25
N ALA A 81 9.53 -11.57 25.46
CA ALA A 81 8.53 -11.51 24.40
C ALA A 81 8.94 -10.54 23.27
N ILE A 82 9.55 -9.40 23.62
CA ILE A 82 10.07 -8.43 22.63
C ILE A 82 11.24 -9.05 21.87
N CYS A 83 12.13 -9.79 22.56
CA CYS A 83 13.23 -10.51 21.92
C CYS A 83 12.75 -11.51 20.86
N VAL A 84 11.66 -12.25 21.13
CA VAL A 84 11.06 -13.19 20.16
C VAL A 84 10.60 -12.47 18.90
N VAL A 85 9.91 -11.34 19.02
CA VAL A 85 9.45 -10.57 17.84
C VAL A 85 10.66 -10.02 17.06
N VAL A 86 11.69 -9.52 17.76
CA VAL A 86 12.95 -9.08 17.15
C VAL A 86 13.61 -10.20 16.35
N GLU A 87 13.68 -11.41 16.90
CA GLU A 87 14.22 -12.59 16.20
C GLU A 87 13.40 -12.94 14.95
N ASN A 88 12.07 -12.87 15.03
CA ASN A 88 11.19 -13.13 13.89
C ASN A 88 11.40 -12.11 12.76
N VAL A 89 11.51 -10.82 13.09
CA VAL A 89 11.81 -9.77 12.10
C VAL A 89 13.17 -10.00 11.45
N ASN A 90 14.21 -10.29 12.26
CA ASN A 90 15.55 -10.55 11.73
C ASN A 90 15.57 -11.79 10.82
N LYS A 91 14.85 -12.85 11.19
CA LYS A 91 14.68 -14.04 10.37
C LYS A 91 13.95 -13.74 9.06
N HIS A 92 12.91 -12.91 9.10
CA HIS A 92 12.21 -12.45 7.90
C HIS A 92 13.14 -11.69 6.95
N PHE A 93 13.98 -10.79 7.48
CA PHE A 93 14.96 -10.04 6.68
C PHE A 93 16.11 -10.88 6.12
N LEU A 94 16.30 -12.13 6.54
CA LEU A 94 17.16 -13.08 5.82
C LEU A 94 16.57 -13.48 4.46
N HIS A 95 15.26 -13.38 4.30
CA HIS A 95 14.53 -13.76 3.08
C HIS A 95 14.06 -12.55 2.27
N ASP A 96 13.69 -11.46 2.94
CA ASP A 96 13.31 -10.19 2.32
C ASP A 96 14.20 -9.05 2.81
N ASN A 97 15.46 -9.06 2.37
CA ASN A 97 16.49 -8.16 2.85
C ASN A 97 16.16 -6.69 2.48
N PRO A 98 16.17 -5.75 3.45
CA PRO A 98 15.95 -4.32 3.18
C PRO A 98 16.95 -3.67 2.21
N ALA A 99 18.15 -4.24 2.06
CA ALA A 99 19.17 -3.74 1.12
C ALA A 99 19.01 -4.26 -0.32
N GLU A 100 18.15 -5.27 -0.55
CA GLU A 100 17.92 -5.86 -1.86
C GLU A 100 16.84 -5.12 -2.66
N GLN A 101 16.90 -5.21 -4.00
CA GLN A 101 15.88 -4.65 -4.88
C GLN A 101 14.61 -5.50 -4.86
N THR A 102 13.60 -5.07 -4.09
CA THR A 102 12.28 -5.74 -4.01
C THR A 102 11.55 -5.81 -5.36
N ALA A 103 11.80 -4.87 -6.28
CA ALA A 103 11.07 -4.75 -7.55
C ALA A 103 11.16 -5.99 -8.47
N PHE A 104 12.16 -6.86 -8.27
CA PHE A 104 12.31 -8.11 -9.03
C PHE A 104 11.57 -9.31 -8.42
N ARG A 105 10.96 -9.15 -7.25
CA ARG A 105 10.21 -10.23 -6.59
C ARG A 105 8.79 -10.31 -7.16
N PRO A 106 8.18 -11.51 -7.22
CA PRO A 106 6.83 -11.66 -7.74
C PRO A 106 5.79 -11.04 -6.78
N TYR A 107 4.69 -10.53 -7.32
CA TYR A 107 3.63 -9.89 -6.52
C TYR A 107 3.16 -10.69 -5.29
N PRO A 108 2.88 -12.01 -5.38
CA PRO A 108 2.48 -12.79 -4.20
C PRO A 108 3.53 -12.82 -3.09
N PHE A 109 4.82 -12.75 -3.43
CA PHE A 109 5.90 -12.66 -2.45
C PHE A 109 5.86 -11.31 -1.73
N ILE A 110 5.75 -10.21 -2.48
CA ILE A 110 5.75 -8.85 -1.92
C ILE A 110 4.58 -8.69 -0.95
N ARG A 111 3.39 -9.09 -1.40
CA ARG A 111 2.18 -9.04 -0.57
C ARG A 111 2.32 -9.88 0.70
N GLY A 112 2.76 -11.14 0.58
CA GLY A 112 2.96 -12.00 1.75
C GLY A 112 4.02 -11.45 2.70
N SER A 113 5.05 -10.79 2.17
CA SER A 113 6.04 -10.09 3.00
C SER A 113 5.43 -8.91 3.76
N ASN A 114 4.60 -8.11 3.10
CA ASN A 114 3.89 -7.00 3.73
C ASN A 114 2.95 -7.48 4.85
N GLU A 115 2.23 -8.58 4.62
CA GLU A 115 1.37 -9.22 5.62
C GLU A 115 2.17 -9.64 6.87
N ASN A 116 3.30 -10.34 6.70
CA ASN A 116 4.17 -10.70 7.83
C ASN A 116 4.70 -9.46 8.59
N MET A 117 5.16 -8.45 7.86
CA MET A 117 5.69 -7.23 8.47
C MET A 117 4.61 -6.43 9.23
N LYS A 118 3.37 -6.43 8.74
CA LYS A 118 2.19 -5.90 9.45
C LYS A 118 1.96 -6.63 10.77
N GLU A 119 2.02 -7.96 10.75
CA GLU A 119 1.87 -8.79 11.94
C GLU A 119 2.94 -8.47 12.99
N PHE A 120 4.23 -8.41 12.60
CA PHE A 120 5.30 -8.05 13.52
C PHE A 120 5.12 -6.65 14.13
N LEU A 121 4.69 -5.67 13.33
CA LEU A 121 4.43 -4.33 13.83
C LEU A 121 3.29 -4.32 14.85
N CYS A 122 2.23 -5.10 14.60
CA CYS A 122 1.13 -5.29 15.55
C CYS A 122 1.60 -5.96 16.85
N GLU A 123 2.47 -6.96 16.77
CA GLU A 123 3.06 -7.61 17.96
C GLU A 123 3.87 -6.59 18.79
N PHE A 124 4.70 -5.76 18.16
CA PHE A 124 5.41 -4.69 18.89
C PHE A 124 4.45 -3.68 19.54
N ILE A 125 3.36 -3.31 18.85
CA ILE A 125 2.34 -2.41 19.42
C ILE A 125 1.68 -3.04 20.65
N GLN A 126 1.36 -4.33 20.62
CA GLN A 126 0.77 -5.04 21.76
C GLN A 126 1.72 -5.12 22.95
N LEU A 127 3.03 -5.24 22.70
CA LEU A 127 4.08 -5.30 23.73
C LEU A 127 4.54 -3.92 24.22
N GLN A 128 4.03 -2.84 23.62
CA GLN A 128 4.36 -1.46 23.99
C GLN A 128 4.21 -1.14 25.50
N PRO A 129 3.18 -1.66 26.23
CA PRO A 129 3.05 -1.44 27.67
C PRO A 129 4.21 -1.97 28.52
N ASP A 130 4.96 -2.94 28.00
CA ASP A 130 6.10 -3.56 28.68
C ASP A 130 7.43 -2.89 28.33
N MET A 131 7.45 -1.98 27.34
CA MET A 131 8.64 -1.20 26.99
C MET A 131 8.94 -0.13 28.04
N PRO A 132 10.22 0.20 28.30
CA PRO A 132 10.59 1.34 29.13
C PRO A 132 9.97 2.64 28.62
N THR A 133 9.73 3.58 29.53
CA THR A 133 8.99 4.82 29.21
C THR A 133 9.61 5.63 28.07
N GLN A 134 10.94 5.68 27.98
CA GLN A 134 11.62 6.43 26.92
C GLN A 134 11.49 5.71 25.56
N VAL A 135 11.80 4.41 25.53
CA VAL A 135 11.64 3.55 24.34
C VAL A 135 10.20 3.61 23.81
N ARG A 136 9.21 3.58 24.69
CA ARG A 136 7.79 3.73 24.33
C ARG A 136 7.51 5.06 23.62
N LYS A 137 8.04 6.17 24.14
CA LYS A 137 7.83 7.50 23.53
C LYS A 137 8.47 7.57 22.15
N ASP A 138 9.67 7.03 22.01
CA ASP A 138 10.40 7.04 20.74
C ASP A 138 9.68 6.14 19.71
N PHE A 139 9.20 4.97 20.14
CA PHE A 139 8.35 4.09 19.34
C PHE A 139 7.05 4.78 18.88
N GLU A 140 6.32 5.47 19.77
CA GLU A 140 5.13 6.23 19.38
C GLU A 140 5.43 7.36 18.39
N ALA A 141 6.57 8.03 18.56
CA ALA A 141 6.98 9.12 17.68
C ALA A 141 7.25 8.61 16.25
N LEU A 142 7.74 7.36 16.10
CA LEU A 142 7.89 6.68 14.81
C LEU A 142 6.53 6.28 14.21
N LEU A 143 5.64 5.68 15.02
CA LEU A 143 4.38 5.11 14.51
C LEU A 143 3.35 6.16 14.07
N LYS A 144 3.25 7.30 14.76
CA LYS A 144 2.25 8.34 14.46
C LYS A 144 2.32 8.85 13.01
N PRO A 145 3.46 9.34 12.50
CA PRO A 145 3.56 9.78 11.11
C PRO A 145 3.39 8.61 10.12
N PHE A 146 3.85 7.41 10.48
CA PHE A 146 3.71 6.21 9.65
C PHE A 146 2.23 5.84 9.41
N PHE A 147 1.43 5.71 10.47
CA PHE A 147 0.00 5.39 10.34
C PHE A 147 -0.80 6.49 9.66
N LYS A 148 -0.46 7.76 9.91
CA LYS A 148 -1.09 8.88 9.20
C LYS A 148 -0.82 8.82 7.68
N SER A 149 0.39 8.39 7.30
CA SER A 149 0.77 8.18 5.91
C SER A 149 -0.03 7.02 5.28
N ILE A 150 -0.20 5.90 6.00
CA ILE A 150 -1.07 4.79 5.57
C ILE A 150 -2.51 5.27 5.38
N GLU A 151 -3.09 5.92 6.38
CA GLU A 151 -4.47 6.42 6.32
C GLU A 151 -4.69 7.31 5.09
N THR A 152 -3.76 8.22 4.82
CA THR A 152 -3.82 9.13 3.65
C THR A 152 -3.82 8.33 2.35
N ARG A 153 -2.97 7.30 2.24
CA ARG A 153 -2.88 6.45 1.06
C ARG A 153 -4.13 5.59 0.85
N GLU A 154 -4.63 4.96 1.92
CA GLU A 154 -5.84 4.13 1.87
C GLU A 154 -7.07 4.96 1.48
N ARG A 155 -7.23 6.17 2.04
CA ARG A 155 -8.30 7.11 1.63
C ARG A 155 -8.18 7.47 0.15
N SER A 156 -6.97 7.78 -0.31
CA SER A 156 -6.71 8.08 -1.73
C SER A 156 -6.95 6.88 -2.66
N TRP A 157 -6.76 5.66 -2.16
CA TRP A 157 -7.06 4.41 -2.88
C TRP A 157 -8.56 4.24 -3.13
N VAL A 158 -9.39 4.57 -2.13
CA VAL A 158 -10.85 4.46 -2.20
C VAL A 158 -11.55 5.72 -2.72
N LYS A 159 -10.80 6.81 -2.98
CA LYS A 159 -11.29 8.09 -3.53
C LYS A 159 -12.22 7.90 -4.73
N GLY A 160 -11.82 7.06 -5.69
CA GLY A 160 -12.58 6.79 -6.91
C GLY A 160 -13.91 6.06 -6.70
N LEU A 161 -14.16 5.53 -5.51
CA LEU A 161 -15.40 4.84 -5.15
C LEU A 161 -16.50 5.79 -4.62
N GLY A 162 -16.16 7.05 -4.33
CA GLY A 162 -17.14 8.06 -3.90
C GLY A 162 -17.75 7.84 -2.51
N PHE A 163 -17.13 7.00 -1.67
CA PHE A 163 -17.59 6.73 -0.31
C PHE A 163 -17.22 7.84 0.69
N ASP A 164 -16.25 8.69 0.36
CA ASP A 164 -15.77 9.77 1.20
C ASP A 164 -16.27 11.13 0.66
N PRO A 165 -17.06 11.91 1.42
CA PRO A 165 -17.51 13.24 1.01
C PRO A 165 -16.37 14.23 0.74
N GLU A 166 -15.19 13.98 1.31
CA GLU A 166 -13.97 14.79 1.11
C GLU A 166 -13.06 14.19 0.03
N ALA A 167 -13.49 13.14 -0.69
CA ALA A 167 -12.70 12.44 -1.71
C ALA A 167 -12.07 13.41 -2.73
N GLU A 168 -12.81 14.40 -3.21
CA GLU A 168 -12.30 15.37 -4.20
C GLU A 168 -11.14 16.22 -3.69
N GLN A 169 -10.99 16.39 -2.37
CA GLN A 169 -9.92 17.16 -1.75
C GLN A 169 -8.66 16.32 -1.47
N GLN A 170 -8.75 15.00 -1.64
CA GLN A 170 -7.63 14.09 -1.44
C GLN A 170 -6.74 14.04 -2.68
N ALA A 171 -5.44 13.85 -2.45
CA ALA A 171 -4.49 13.62 -3.53
C ALA A 171 -4.85 12.35 -4.31
N ASP A 172 -4.48 12.27 -5.59
CA ASP A 172 -4.60 11.01 -6.30
C ASP A 172 -3.52 10.04 -5.80
N ILE A 173 -3.84 8.75 -5.79
CA ILE A 173 -2.89 7.74 -5.32
C ILE A 173 -1.58 7.76 -6.12
N GLY A 174 -1.62 8.14 -7.40
CA GLY A 174 -0.42 8.35 -8.21
C GLY A 174 0.49 9.43 -7.63
N ASP A 175 -0.05 10.56 -7.17
CA ASP A 175 0.73 11.65 -6.58
C ASP A 175 1.41 11.23 -5.28
N LEU A 176 0.81 10.27 -4.56
CA LEU A 176 1.35 9.73 -3.32
C LEU A 176 2.39 8.63 -3.55
N LEU A 177 2.24 7.83 -4.61
CA LEU A 177 3.15 6.74 -4.93
C LEU A 177 4.38 7.22 -5.70
N TYR A 178 4.26 8.25 -6.54
CA TYR A 178 5.33 8.69 -7.43
C TYR A 178 5.88 10.07 -7.07
N GLU A 179 7.15 10.28 -7.42
CA GLU A 179 7.84 11.57 -7.43
C GLU A 179 8.76 11.59 -8.66
N ASN A 180 8.58 12.57 -9.55
CA ASN A 180 9.31 12.68 -10.82
C ASN A 180 9.26 11.39 -11.67
N GLU A 181 8.08 10.75 -11.77
CA GLU A 181 7.85 9.47 -12.50
C GLU A 181 8.49 8.22 -11.86
N TYR A 182 9.23 8.36 -10.76
CA TYR A 182 9.77 7.22 -9.99
C TYR A 182 8.90 6.92 -8.78
N LEU A 183 8.87 5.66 -8.36
CA LEU A 183 8.26 5.31 -7.09
C LEU A 183 8.98 6.07 -5.96
N ARG A 184 8.24 6.72 -5.08
CA ARG A 184 8.81 7.42 -3.92
C ARG A 184 9.64 6.43 -3.10
N GLY A 185 10.82 6.86 -2.66
CA GLY A 185 11.75 6.00 -1.93
C GLY A 185 12.69 5.17 -2.82
N THR A 186 12.42 5.03 -4.12
CA THR A 186 13.34 4.44 -5.10
C THR A 186 14.04 5.56 -5.89
N LYS A 187 15.03 6.23 -5.29
CA LYS A 187 15.90 7.08 -6.11
C LYS A 187 16.79 6.18 -6.99
N PRO A 188 16.90 6.41 -8.30
CA PRO A 188 18.03 5.86 -9.05
C PRO A 188 19.32 6.43 -8.45
N GLN A 189 20.26 5.55 -8.11
CA GLN A 189 21.65 5.93 -7.83
C GLN A 189 22.34 6.35 -9.12
#